data_AF-A0A2V1P5Q3-F1
#
_entry.id   AF-A0A2V1P5Q3-F1
#
_cell.length_a   1.000
_cell.length_b   1.000
_cell.length_c   1.000
_cell.angle_alpha   90.00
_cell.angle_beta   90.00
_cell.angle_gamma   90.00
#
_symmetry.space_group_name_H-M   'P 1'
#
loop_
_entity.id
_entity.type
_entity.pdbx_description
1 polymer ?
#
loop_
_entity_poly.entity_id
_entity_poly.type
_entity_poly.pdbx_seq_one_letter_code
_entity_poly.pdbx_strand_id
1 'polypeptide(L)'
;MGGMMRAVFALLAFTSPAFAQCADGADTFLACRIEGSERRLEVCLASQNLTYRFGPPGAPELTLSAPVTAIDYTPWPGIGRTIYEELTFRSGDYRYVVFGGIEREHDATTGEIIPTRFGGVSVLLGADETPLAAFHCAEGTVDFPWSEAIGDAKRLMGLTFDRQVQRWVPATE
;
A
#
# COMPACT_ATOMS: atom_id res chain seq x y z
N MET A 1 42.61 -42.82 25.06
CA MET A 1 41.37 -42.48 25.80
C MET A 1 41.19 -40.97 25.72
N GLY A 2 40.06 -40.50 25.20
CA GLY A 2 39.71 -39.07 24.99
C GLY A 2 40.27 -38.52 23.67
N GLY A 3 39.51 -37.95 22.74
CA GLY A 3 38.13 -37.49 22.74
C GLY A 3 38.07 -36.26 21.84
N MET A 4 37.92 -36.45 20.52
CA MET A 4 37.86 -35.34 19.56
C MET A 4 36.39 -34.90 19.47
N MET A 5 36.03 -33.91 20.28
CA MET A 5 34.69 -33.32 20.31
C MET A 5 34.49 -32.48 19.04
N ARG A 6 33.80 -33.06 18.05
CA ARG A 6 33.34 -32.35 16.86
C ARG A 6 32.20 -31.42 17.27
N ALA A 7 32.51 -30.14 17.48
CA ALA A 7 31.50 -29.10 17.63
C ALA A 7 30.81 -28.89 16.29
N VAL A 8 29.58 -29.39 16.15
CA VAL A 8 28.70 -29.07 15.03
C VAL A 8 28.11 -27.69 15.30
N PHE A 9 28.64 -26.67 14.64
CA PHE A 9 28.03 -25.34 14.59
C PHE A 9 26.75 -25.44 13.75
N ALA A 10 25.61 -25.54 14.41
CA ALA A 10 24.32 -25.39 13.75
C ALA A 10 24.19 -23.92 13.29
N LEU A 11 24.28 -23.67 11.98
CA LEU A 11 23.85 -22.40 11.40
C LEU A 11 22.34 -22.28 11.60
N LEU A 12 21.93 -21.57 12.65
CA LEU A 12 20.59 -21.02 12.76
C LEU A 12 20.47 -19.92 11.71
N ALA A 13 19.95 -20.27 10.53
CA ALA A 13 19.49 -19.30 9.57
C ALA A 13 18.31 -18.56 10.21
N PHE A 14 18.59 -17.40 10.80
CA PHE A 14 17.55 -16.41 11.04
C PHE A 14 17.05 -15.95 9.67
N THR A 15 16.03 -16.62 9.15
CA THR A 15 15.16 -15.98 8.16
C THR A 15 14.49 -14.85 8.92
N SER A 16 15.08 -13.66 8.86
CA SER A 16 14.33 -12.44 9.17
C SER A 16 13.00 -12.57 8.44
N PRO A 17 11.86 -12.28 9.08
CA PRO A 17 10.65 -12.07 8.32
C PRO A 17 10.97 -10.88 7.41
N ALA A 18 11.36 -11.18 6.17
CA ALA A 18 11.31 -10.20 5.12
C ALA A 18 9.86 -9.75 5.18
N PHE A 19 9.63 -8.50 5.58
CA PHE A 19 8.39 -7.83 5.29
C PHE A 19 8.14 -8.16 3.82
N ALA A 20 7.06 -8.90 3.52
CA ALA A 20 6.79 -9.30 2.16
C ALA A 20 6.56 -8.00 1.38
N GLN A 21 7.65 -7.52 0.80
CA GLN A 21 7.68 -6.37 -0.05
C GLN A 21 7.15 -6.85 -1.40
N CYS A 22 6.65 -5.93 -2.21
CA CYS A 22 6.27 -6.23 -3.57
C CYS A 22 7.41 -7.01 -4.25
N ALA A 23 7.04 -8.01 -5.08
CA ALA A 23 8.02 -8.86 -5.74
C ALA A 23 9.06 -8.01 -6.50
N ASP A 24 10.28 -8.52 -6.66
CA ASP A 24 11.36 -7.80 -7.35
C ASP A 24 10.87 -7.21 -8.69
N GLY A 25 11.06 -5.90 -8.86
CA GLY A 25 10.63 -5.15 -10.04
C GLY A 25 9.18 -4.67 -10.04
N ALA A 26 8.43 -4.88 -8.96
CA ALA A 26 7.12 -4.27 -8.74
C ALA A 26 7.25 -3.01 -7.87
N ASP A 27 6.44 -1.99 -8.17
CA ASP A 27 6.35 -0.77 -7.37
C ASP A 27 5.37 -0.98 -6.20
N THR A 28 5.79 -0.61 -4.99
CA THR A 28 4.90 -0.57 -3.82
C THR A 28 4.04 0.68 -3.86
N PHE A 29 2.72 0.54 -3.70
CA PHE A 29 1.85 1.66 -3.32
C PHE A 29 1.78 1.78 -1.81
N LEU A 30 1.38 0.71 -1.12
CA LEU A 30 1.29 0.64 0.33
C LEU A 30 1.66 -0.76 0.80
N ALA A 31 2.51 -0.88 1.81
CA ALA A 31 2.71 -2.13 2.55
C ALA A 31 2.79 -1.85 4.05
N CYS A 32 2.03 -2.57 4.86
CA CYS A 32 2.05 -2.38 6.32
C CYS A 32 1.52 -3.59 7.09
N ARG A 33 1.72 -3.58 8.41
CA ARG A 33 1.02 -4.50 9.34
C ARG A 33 -0.22 -3.78 9.84
N ILE A 34 -1.32 -4.48 10.02
CA ILE A 34 -2.54 -3.92 10.61
C ILE A 34 -2.35 -3.74 12.12
N GLU A 35 -2.82 -2.62 12.64
CA GLU A 35 -2.80 -2.33 14.07
C GLU A 35 -3.51 -3.43 14.88
N GLY A 36 -2.90 -3.85 15.99
CA GLY A 36 -3.45 -4.91 16.85
C GLY A 36 -3.49 -6.31 16.21
N SER A 37 -2.81 -6.52 15.07
CA SER A 37 -2.83 -7.79 14.33
C SER A 37 -1.47 -8.13 13.71
N GLU A 38 -1.30 -9.41 13.35
CA GLU A 38 -0.21 -9.90 12.49
C GLU A 38 -0.58 -9.86 11.00
N ARG A 39 -1.82 -9.47 10.67
CA ARG A 39 -2.24 -9.31 9.27
C ARG A 39 -1.44 -8.21 8.59
N ARG A 40 -1.17 -8.42 7.32
CA ARG A 40 -0.50 -7.50 6.41
C ARG A 40 -1.50 -6.97 5.40
N LEU A 41 -1.28 -5.73 4.99
CA LEU A 41 -1.91 -5.09 3.85
C LEU A 41 -0.81 -4.70 2.86
N GLU A 42 -0.94 -5.13 1.62
CA GLU A 42 0.03 -4.86 0.55
C GLU A 42 -0.72 -4.50 -0.74
N VAL A 43 -0.27 -3.44 -1.41
CA VAL A 43 -0.69 -3.06 -2.75
C VAL A 43 0.54 -2.82 -3.61
N CYS A 44 0.64 -3.60 -4.69
CA CYS A 44 1.77 -3.60 -5.60
C CYS A 44 1.32 -3.34 -7.03
N LEU A 45 2.09 -2.55 -7.77
CA LEU A 45 1.95 -2.35 -9.20
C LEU A 45 3.04 -3.13 -9.93
N ALA A 46 2.64 -4.01 -10.84
CA ALA A 46 3.55 -4.72 -11.74
C ALA A 46 2.91 -4.81 -13.13
N SER A 47 3.66 -4.45 -14.18
CA SER A 47 3.19 -4.57 -15.57
C SER A 47 1.79 -3.97 -15.81
N GLN A 48 1.56 -2.72 -15.34
CA GLN A 48 0.27 -2.01 -15.38
C GLN A 48 -0.89 -2.69 -14.66
N ASN A 49 -0.62 -3.64 -13.77
CA ASN A 49 -1.63 -4.35 -13.00
C ASN A 49 -1.39 -4.16 -11.50
N LEU A 50 -2.43 -3.74 -10.79
CA LEU A 50 -2.40 -3.52 -9.34
C LEU A 50 -2.90 -4.78 -8.64
N THR A 51 -2.20 -5.19 -7.58
CA THR A 51 -2.56 -6.36 -6.77
C THR A 51 -2.65 -5.96 -5.32
N TYR A 52 -3.81 -6.20 -4.73
CA TYR A 52 -4.10 -6.07 -3.30
C TYR A 52 -3.95 -7.42 -2.62
N ARG A 53 -3.33 -7.44 -1.44
CA ARG A 53 -3.26 -8.62 -0.57
C ARG A 53 -3.54 -8.22 0.87
N PHE A 54 -4.37 -9.02 1.53
CA PHE A 54 -4.69 -8.87 2.94
C PHE A 54 -4.70 -10.22 3.64
N GLY A 55 -4.01 -10.33 4.78
CA GLY A 55 -3.95 -11.55 5.58
C GLY A 55 -2.57 -11.80 6.19
N PRO A 56 -2.31 -13.00 6.74
CA PRO A 56 -1.00 -13.35 7.29
C PRO A 56 0.14 -13.23 6.27
N PRO A 57 1.38 -12.94 6.72
CA PRO A 57 2.56 -12.90 5.86
C PRO A 57 2.74 -14.21 5.09
N GLY A 58 2.95 -14.12 3.78
CA GLY A 58 3.16 -15.29 2.89
C GLY A 58 1.91 -16.14 2.61
N ALA A 59 0.77 -15.86 3.25
CA ALA A 59 -0.48 -16.59 3.07
C ALA A 59 -1.69 -15.64 3.12
N PRO A 60 -1.87 -14.75 2.13
CA PRO A 60 -2.96 -13.78 2.13
C PRO A 60 -4.32 -14.49 2.12
N GLU A 61 -5.24 -14.00 2.96
CA GLU A 61 -6.63 -14.47 3.06
C GLU A 61 -7.47 -13.92 1.88
N LEU A 62 -7.13 -12.73 1.41
CA LEU A 62 -7.77 -12.06 0.28
C LEU A 62 -6.70 -11.53 -0.67
N THR A 63 -6.83 -11.86 -1.96
CA THR A 63 -6.03 -11.27 -3.04
C THR A 63 -6.99 -10.76 -4.11
N LEU A 64 -6.84 -9.48 -4.47
CA LEU A 64 -7.58 -8.86 -5.58
C LEU A 64 -6.58 -8.35 -6.60
N SER A 65 -6.94 -8.39 -7.87
CA SER A 65 -6.06 -7.93 -8.94
C SER A 65 -6.89 -7.27 -10.03
N ALA A 66 -6.43 -6.13 -10.53
CA ALA A 66 -7.09 -5.42 -11.61
C ALA A 66 -6.08 -4.60 -12.42
N PRO A 67 -6.33 -4.40 -13.73
CA PRO A 67 -5.52 -3.50 -14.53
C PRO A 67 -5.63 -2.09 -13.96
N VAL A 68 -4.56 -1.30 -14.10
CA VAL A 68 -4.50 0.07 -13.57
C VAL A 68 -5.62 0.96 -14.12
N THR A 69 -6.18 0.64 -15.30
CA THR A 69 -7.31 1.35 -15.91
C THR A 69 -8.65 1.11 -15.20
N ALA A 70 -8.80 0.00 -14.48
CA ALA A 70 -10.02 -0.36 -13.74
C ALA A 70 -9.98 0.05 -12.26
N ILE A 71 -8.82 0.50 -11.78
CA ILE A 71 -8.65 1.01 -10.41
C ILE A 71 -8.99 2.49 -10.40
N ASP A 72 -9.89 2.89 -9.50
CA ASP A 72 -10.05 4.31 -9.17
C ASP A 72 -8.86 4.70 -8.30
N TYR A 73 -8.10 5.70 -8.72
CA TYR A 73 -6.93 6.20 -8.00
C TYR A 73 -7.00 7.71 -7.97
N THR A 74 -6.89 8.27 -6.77
CA THR A 74 -6.90 9.71 -6.53
C THR A 74 -5.50 10.09 -6.04
N PRO A 75 -4.66 10.72 -6.88
CA PRO A 75 -3.36 11.23 -6.46
C PRO A 75 -3.54 12.46 -5.55
N TRP A 76 -2.50 12.76 -4.76
CA TRP A 76 -2.52 13.94 -3.91
C TRP A 76 -2.62 15.22 -4.77
N PRO A 77 -3.52 16.17 -4.45
CA PRO A 77 -3.68 17.39 -5.26
C PRO A 77 -2.46 18.33 -5.24
N GLY A 78 -1.46 18.09 -4.40
CA GLY A 78 -0.25 18.92 -4.29
C GLY A 78 -0.38 20.09 -3.30
N ILE A 79 -1.44 20.09 -2.48
CA ILE A 79 -1.69 21.14 -1.48
C ILE A 79 -2.05 20.54 -0.12
N GLY A 80 -1.68 21.24 0.96
CA GLY A 80 -1.92 20.81 2.34
C GLY A 80 -0.71 20.14 2.97
N ARG A 81 -0.71 20.03 4.31
CA ARG A 81 0.38 19.41 5.09
C ARG A 81 0.41 17.89 4.92
N THR A 82 -0.75 17.28 4.81
CA THR A 82 -0.92 15.83 4.63
C THR A 82 -0.84 15.49 3.15
N ILE A 83 0.18 14.72 2.78
CA ILE A 83 0.25 14.06 1.47
C ILE A 83 -0.63 12.81 1.61
N TYR A 84 -1.65 12.68 0.77
CA TYR A 84 -2.60 11.58 0.85
C TYR A 84 -2.99 11.12 -0.54
N GLU A 85 -2.98 9.81 -0.73
CA GLU A 85 -3.46 9.15 -1.94
C GLU A 85 -4.35 7.97 -1.57
N GLU A 86 -5.29 7.65 -2.46
CA GLU A 86 -6.19 6.53 -2.30
C GLU A 86 -6.41 5.80 -3.62
N LEU A 87 -6.67 4.50 -3.52
CA LEU A 87 -7.15 3.70 -4.62
C LEU A 87 -8.22 2.70 -4.19
N THR A 88 -9.08 2.32 -5.11
CA THR A 88 -10.21 1.43 -4.82
C THR A 88 -10.18 0.18 -5.68
N PHE A 89 -10.11 -0.97 -5.02
CA PHE A 89 -10.41 -2.27 -5.63
C PHE A 89 -11.90 -2.59 -5.49
N ARG A 90 -12.45 -3.29 -6.47
CA ARG A 90 -13.85 -3.75 -6.49
C ARG A 90 -13.91 -5.27 -6.55
N SER A 91 -14.81 -5.89 -5.79
CA SER A 91 -15.09 -7.33 -5.86
C SER A 91 -16.56 -7.59 -5.50
N GLY A 92 -17.38 -7.92 -6.49
CA GLY A 92 -18.84 -7.95 -6.31
C GLY A 92 -19.36 -6.60 -5.82
N ASP A 93 -20.17 -6.62 -4.76
CA ASP A 93 -20.72 -5.41 -4.12
C ASP A 93 -19.75 -4.73 -3.15
N TYR A 94 -18.53 -5.26 -2.99
CA TYR A 94 -17.54 -4.73 -2.06
C TYR A 94 -16.57 -3.77 -2.75
N ARG A 95 -16.24 -2.69 -2.04
CA ARG A 95 -15.17 -1.75 -2.37
C ARG A 95 -14.12 -1.74 -1.28
N TYR A 96 -12.86 -1.83 -1.67
CA TYR A 96 -11.70 -1.83 -0.79
C TYR A 96 -10.90 -0.57 -1.09
N VAL A 97 -11.17 0.49 -0.34
CA VAL A 97 -10.51 1.79 -0.47
C VAL A 97 -9.23 1.74 0.34
N VAL A 98 -8.11 1.55 -0.34
CA VAL A 98 -6.78 1.57 0.27
C VAL A 98 -6.26 2.99 0.24
N PHE A 99 -5.77 3.46 1.38
CA PHE A 99 -5.25 4.80 1.51
C PHE A 99 -3.86 4.80 2.13
N GLY A 100 -3.03 5.75 1.70
CA GLY A 100 -1.68 5.95 2.21
C GLY A 100 -1.35 7.43 2.27
N GLY A 101 -0.51 7.81 3.22
CA GLY A 101 -0.14 9.21 3.37
C GLY A 101 1.09 9.48 4.22
N ILE A 102 1.49 10.75 4.15
CA ILE A 102 2.59 11.33 4.90
C ILE A 102 2.06 12.59 5.58
N GLU A 103 2.01 12.54 6.90
CA GLU A 103 1.74 13.71 7.73
C GLU A 103 3.06 14.46 7.96
N ARG A 104 3.09 15.76 7.66
CA ARG A 104 4.28 16.59 7.81
C ARG A 104 4.12 17.47 9.06
N GLU A 105 4.48 16.91 10.20
CA GLU A 105 4.37 17.61 11.48
C GLU A 105 5.55 18.55 11.68
N HIS A 106 5.34 19.66 12.39
CA HIS A 106 6.44 20.53 12.79
C HIS A 106 6.75 20.26 14.26
N ASP A 107 8.00 19.98 14.57
CA ASP A 107 8.46 19.98 15.93
C ASP A 107 8.31 21.39 16.52
N ALA A 108 7.60 21.50 17.64
CA ALA A 108 7.28 22.79 18.26
C ALA A 108 8.51 23.52 18.83
N THR A 109 9.62 22.80 19.04
CA THR A 109 10.85 23.31 19.67
C THR A 109 11.91 23.63 18.63
N THR A 110 12.15 22.73 17.67
CA THR A 110 13.19 22.85 16.66
C THR A 110 12.68 23.46 15.36
N GLY A 111 11.36 23.41 15.11
CA GLY A 111 10.75 23.79 13.84
C GLY A 111 11.02 22.80 12.70
N GLU A 112 11.63 21.65 12.99
CA GLU A 112 11.92 20.59 12.02
C GLU A 112 10.64 19.91 11.55
N ILE A 113 10.59 19.51 10.28
CA ILE A 113 9.48 18.71 9.75
C ILE A 113 9.73 17.23 10.05
N ILE A 114 8.83 16.61 10.81
CA ILE A 114 8.83 15.19 11.11
C ILE A 114 7.77 14.51 10.24
N PRO A 115 8.18 13.72 9.22
CA PRO A 115 7.23 13.00 8.37
C PRO A 115 6.76 11.71 9.05
N THR A 116 5.48 11.60 9.33
CA THR A 116 4.84 10.39 9.85
C THR A 116 4.02 9.72 8.76
N ARG A 117 4.30 8.45 8.48
CA ARG A 117 3.57 7.69 7.47
C ARG A 117 2.35 7.02 8.09
N PHE A 118 1.23 7.04 7.39
CA PHE A 118 0.01 6.35 7.78
C PHE A 118 -0.63 5.68 6.56
N GLY A 119 -1.57 4.78 6.82
CA GLY A 119 -2.34 4.12 5.76
C GLY A 119 -3.31 3.11 6.32
N GLY A 120 -4.01 2.42 5.42
CA GLY A 120 -4.98 1.42 5.79
C GLY A 120 -5.90 1.04 4.64
N VAL A 121 -6.98 0.35 4.99
CA VAL A 121 -8.04 0.00 4.05
C VAL A 121 -9.41 0.16 4.71
N SER A 122 -10.33 0.80 3.99
CA SER A 122 -11.76 0.84 4.32
C SER A 122 -12.54 -0.10 3.39
N VAL A 123 -13.40 -0.92 3.97
CA VAL A 123 -14.25 -1.86 3.24
C VAL A 123 -15.68 -1.34 3.25
N LEU A 124 -16.23 -1.12 2.05
CA LEU A 124 -17.56 -0.55 1.83
C LEU A 124 -18.43 -1.56 1.06
N LEU A 125 -19.75 -1.51 1.28
CA LEU A 125 -20.74 -2.39 0.64
C LEU A 125 -21.79 -1.63 -0.15
N GLY A 126 -22.19 -2.21 -1.27
CA GLY A 126 -23.33 -1.77 -2.09
C GLY A 126 -23.04 -0.50 -2.87
N ALA A 127 -24.06 0.09 -3.50
CA ALA A 127 -23.92 1.36 -4.22
C ALA A 127 -23.79 2.56 -3.27
N ASP A 128 -24.44 2.49 -2.11
CA ASP A 128 -24.52 3.59 -1.13
C ASP A 128 -23.26 3.74 -0.26
N GLU A 129 -22.20 2.99 -0.55
CA GLU A 129 -20.91 3.09 0.15
C GLU A 129 -21.00 2.83 1.66
N THR A 130 -21.87 1.90 2.08
CA THR A 130 -22.07 1.57 3.49
C THR A 130 -20.77 1.05 4.10
N PRO A 131 -20.20 1.69 5.14
CA PRO A 131 -18.98 1.21 5.78
C PRO A 131 -19.21 -0.12 6.50
N LEU A 132 -18.38 -1.12 6.22
CA LEU A 132 -18.41 -2.42 6.89
C LEU A 132 -17.26 -2.59 7.88
N ALA A 133 -16.06 -2.14 7.50
CA ALA A 133 -14.86 -2.25 8.32
C ALA A 133 -13.83 -1.20 7.90
N ALA A 134 -12.96 -0.82 8.83
CA ALA A 134 -11.78 -0.03 8.55
C ALA A 134 -10.60 -0.61 9.34
N PHE A 135 -9.46 -0.77 8.66
CA PHE A 135 -8.23 -1.27 9.25
C PHE A 135 -7.13 -0.24 9.04
N HIS A 136 -6.48 0.16 10.12
CA HIS A 136 -5.34 1.08 10.08
C HIS A 136 -4.03 0.31 10.16
N CYS A 137 -3.01 0.84 9.50
CA CYS A 137 -1.66 0.34 9.62
C CYS A 137 -1.08 0.67 11.00
N ALA A 138 -0.33 -0.28 11.57
CA ALA A 138 0.45 -0.08 12.77
C ALA A 138 1.59 0.93 12.51
N GLU A 139 1.77 1.86 13.44
CA GLU A 139 2.85 2.85 13.41
C GLU A 139 4.22 2.19 13.24
N GLY A 140 5.11 2.86 12.49
CA GLY A 140 6.46 2.37 12.21
C GLY A 140 6.54 1.19 11.23
N THR A 141 5.40 0.68 10.75
CA THR A 141 5.37 -0.44 9.78
C THR A 141 4.96 -0.03 8.37
N VAL A 142 4.60 1.24 8.18
CA VAL A 142 4.04 1.78 6.93
C VAL A 142 5.15 2.07 5.92
N ASP A 143 5.17 1.30 4.84
CA ASP A 143 5.87 1.62 3.59
C ASP A 143 4.86 2.22 2.60
N PHE A 144 4.96 3.54 2.40
CA PHE A 144 4.16 4.30 1.43
C PHE A 144 5.12 5.23 0.69
N PRO A 145 5.75 4.82 -0.42
CA PRO A 145 6.83 5.58 -1.01
C PRO A 145 6.40 6.97 -1.53
N TRP A 146 5.11 7.17 -1.80
CA TRP A 146 4.57 8.30 -2.55
C TRP A 146 5.32 8.47 -3.89
N SER A 147 4.84 7.76 -4.91
CA SER A 147 5.50 7.71 -6.21
C SER A 147 4.53 8.01 -7.35
N GLU A 148 5.06 8.44 -8.48
CA GLU A 148 4.28 8.68 -9.69
C GLU A 148 3.90 7.37 -10.42
N ALA A 149 4.33 6.19 -9.94
CA ALA A 149 4.28 4.93 -10.69
C ALA A 149 2.87 4.57 -11.19
N ILE A 150 1.83 4.76 -10.36
CA ILE A 150 0.44 4.51 -10.78
C ILE A 150 -0.02 5.55 -11.79
N GLY A 151 0.35 6.83 -11.59
CA GLY A 151 0.03 7.91 -12.52
C GLY A 151 0.69 7.70 -13.89
N ASP A 152 1.97 7.32 -13.91
CA ASP A 152 2.71 6.91 -15.11
C ASP A 152 2.06 5.72 -15.80
N ALA A 153 1.72 4.67 -15.04
CA ALA A 153 1.05 3.50 -15.60
C ALA A 153 -0.31 3.85 -16.23
N LYS A 154 -1.08 4.76 -15.63
CA LYS A 154 -2.33 5.24 -16.24
C LYS A 154 -2.09 6.09 -17.49
N ARG A 155 -1.08 6.96 -17.49
CA ARG A 155 -0.69 7.76 -18.67
C ARG A 155 -0.25 6.89 -19.83
N LEU A 156 0.51 5.82 -19.57
CA LEU A 156 0.89 4.83 -20.60
C LEU A 156 -0.33 4.15 -21.24
N MET A 157 -1.46 4.09 -20.53
CA MET A 157 -2.73 3.56 -21.03
C MET A 157 -3.62 4.63 -21.67
N GLY A 158 -3.08 5.82 -21.96
CA GLY A 158 -3.82 6.91 -22.61
C GLY A 158 -4.79 7.65 -21.69
N LEU A 159 -4.58 7.61 -20.37
CA LEU A 159 -5.39 8.35 -19.41
C LEU A 159 -4.68 9.62 -18.92
N THR A 160 -5.46 10.64 -18.58
CA THR A 160 -5.00 11.85 -17.89
C THR A 160 -5.86 12.11 -16.66
N PHE A 161 -5.28 12.71 -15.61
CA PHE A 161 -6.04 13.06 -14.41
C PHE A 161 -6.67 14.44 -14.57
N ASP A 162 -8.00 14.47 -14.67
CA ASP A 162 -8.77 15.71 -14.66
C ASP A 162 -8.97 16.18 -13.22
N ARG A 163 -8.27 17.26 -12.86
CA ARG A 163 -8.31 17.86 -11.53
C ARG A 163 -9.63 18.55 -11.21
N GLN A 164 -10.45 18.93 -12.19
CA GLN A 164 -11.72 19.61 -11.91
C GLN A 164 -12.77 18.63 -11.38
N VAL A 165 -12.77 17.42 -11.92
CA VAL A 165 -13.71 16.34 -11.59
C VAL A 165 -13.04 15.20 -10.81
N GLN A 166 -11.77 15.37 -10.43
CA GLN A 166 -10.96 14.44 -9.62
C GLN A 166 -11.02 13.00 -10.13
N ARG A 167 -10.88 12.81 -11.46
CA ARG A 167 -10.99 11.48 -12.08
C ARG A 167 -10.01 11.32 -13.24
N TRP A 168 -9.63 10.08 -13.49
CA TRP A 168 -8.89 9.73 -14.70
C TRP A 168 -9.85 9.64 -15.89
N VAL A 169 -9.53 10.35 -16.96
CA VAL A 169 -10.31 10.38 -18.20
C VAL A 169 -9.41 10.01 -19.38
N PRO A 170 -9.96 9.55 -20.51
CA PRO A 170 -9.19 9.43 -21.75
C PRO A 170 -8.49 10.74 -22.08
N ALA A 171 -7.21 10.67 -22.45
CA ALA A 171 -6.50 11.83 -22.97
C ALA A 171 -7.17 12.28 -24.28
N THR A 172 -7.52 13.55 -24.36
CA THR A 172 -7.97 14.16 -25.62
C THR A 172 -6.77 14.36 -26.53
N GLU A 173 -6.88 13.92 -27.79
CA GLU A 173 -5.90 14.18 -28.86
C GLU A 173 -5.73 15.68 -29.15
#